data_AF-W4L2A7-F1
#
_entry.id   AF-W4L2A7-F1
#
_cell.length_a   1.000
_cell.length_b   1.000
_cell.length_c   1.000
_cell.angle_alpha   90.00
_cell.angle_beta   90.00
_cell.angle_gamma   90.00
#
_symmetry.space_group_name_H-M   'P 1'
#
loop_
_entity.id
_entity.type
_entity.pdbx_description
1 polymer ?
#
loop_
_entity_poly.entity_id
_entity_poly.type
_entity_poly.pdbx_seq_one_letter_code
_entity_poly.pdbx_strand_id
1 'polypeptide(L)'
;SQIGLLLPTSLCSGQIARLIADRLDVKLGGPNSVLSRIVALPHTEGCGVSSGISEAMYARTMLGYLTHPLVKFGLLLEHGCEKTHNDYMANQLERMGCDPQSFGWASVQLDGGIDAVTAKADAWFANALADTAAPVYEPCGLHALRLGLLTTGPVSPDIAETFAHLTHAIAGSGGTIVLPETSALLSSPDFRDQVLTTPSVTPSLAYGQVADTPGLHVMETPTEHWVETP
;
A
#
# COMPACT_ATOMS: atom_id res chain seq x y z
N SER A 1 8.25 0.73 13.08
CA SER A 1 7.10 1.64 13.20
C SER A 1 5.86 0.93 12.68
N GLN A 2 4.71 1.06 13.33
CA GLN A 2 3.44 0.44 12.91
C GLN A 2 2.37 1.54 12.83
N ILE A 3 1.47 1.47 11.85
CA ILE A 3 0.47 2.49 11.60
C ILE A 3 -0.95 1.92 11.66
N GLY A 4 -1.90 2.75 12.08
CA GLY A 4 -3.31 2.54 11.79
C GLY A 4 -3.67 3.17 10.45
N LEU A 5 -4.53 2.52 9.68
CA LEU A 5 -4.98 3.01 8.39
C LEU A 5 -6.51 3.08 8.35
N LEU A 6 -7.05 4.25 8.02
CA LEU A 6 -8.40 4.41 7.54
C LEU A 6 -8.39 4.48 6.01
N LEU A 7 -8.95 3.46 5.38
CA LEU A 7 -9.03 3.38 3.93
C LEU A 7 -10.44 3.77 3.49
N PRO A 8 -10.66 5.01 3.01
CA PRO A 8 -11.93 5.33 2.37
C PRO A 8 -12.10 4.45 1.13
N THR A 9 -13.32 4.02 0.82
CA THR A 9 -13.59 3.26 -0.42
C THR A 9 -13.90 4.19 -1.59
N SER A 10 -13.89 5.51 -1.37
CA SER A 10 -14.18 6.51 -2.40
C SER A 10 -13.78 7.94 -2.03
N LEU A 11 -13.91 8.83 -3.02
CA LEU A 11 -13.84 10.27 -2.81
C LEU A 11 -14.86 10.80 -1.77
N CYS A 12 -16.08 10.28 -1.76
CA CYS A 12 -17.16 10.75 -0.88
C CYS A 12 -16.89 10.44 0.60
N SER A 13 -16.21 9.33 0.88
CA SER A 13 -15.77 8.95 2.23
C SER A 13 -14.40 9.53 2.61
N GLY A 14 -13.62 10.03 1.65
CA GLY A 14 -12.24 10.48 1.85
C GLY A 14 -12.05 11.59 2.89
N GLN A 15 -12.87 12.64 2.84
CA GLN A 15 -12.78 13.73 3.82
C GLN A 15 -13.17 13.25 5.23
N ILE A 16 -14.19 12.40 5.32
CA ILE A 16 -14.66 11.84 6.60
C ILE A 16 -13.58 10.93 7.19
N ALA A 17 -12.98 10.05 6.38
CA ALA A 17 -11.87 9.19 6.78
C ALA A 17 -10.71 10.00 7.34
N ARG A 18 -10.34 11.11 6.69
CA ARG A 18 -9.27 11.99 7.15
C ARG A 18 -9.58 12.65 8.49
N LEU A 19 -10.79 13.19 8.66
CA LEU A 19 -11.21 13.79 9.93
C LEU A 19 -11.16 12.79 11.09
N ILE A 20 -11.60 11.55 10.84
CA ILE A 20 -11.56 10.49 11.85
C ILE A 20 -10.12 10.07 12.14
N ALA A 21 -9.28 9.89 11.11
CA ALA A 21 -7.88 9.52 11.28
C ALA A 21 -7.10 10.57 12.08
N ASP A 22 -7.23 11.85 11.74
CA ASP A 22 -6.53 12.95 12.44
C ASP A 22 -6.94 12.99 13.93
N ARG A 23 -8.23 12.79 14.23
CA ARG A 23 -8.74 12.69 15.60
C ARG A 23 -8.17 11.49 16.35
N LEU A 24 -8.17 10.32 15.71
CA LEU A 24 -7.65 9.08 16.30
C LEU A 24 -6.15 9.17 16.53
N ASP A 25 -5.40 9.79 15.62
CA ASP A 25 -3.95 9.96 15.72
C ASP A 25 -3.55 10.75 16.98
N VAL A 26 -4.27 11.84 17.27
CA VAL A 26 -4.08 12.62 18.50
C VAL A 26 -4.35 11.78 19.76
N LYS A 27 -5.30 10.85 19.70
CA LYS A 27 -5.76 10.06 20.86
C LYS A 27 -4.94 8.78 21.09
N LEU A 28 -4.52 8.12 20.02
CA LEU A 28 -4.01 6.74 20.02
C LEU A 28 -2.65 6.60 19.31
N GLY A 29 -2.21 7.61 18.57
CA GLY A 29 -0.94 7.64 17.86
C GLY A 29 0.20 8.24 18.70
N GLY A 30 1.38 8.36 18.09
CA GLY A 30 2.54 9.05 18.66
C GLY A 30 3.72 8.17 19.08
N PRO A 31 4.85 8.77 19.51
CA PRO A 31 6.12 8.07 19.70
C PRO A 31 6.11 6.97 20.78
N ASN A 32 5.24 7.08 21.77
CA ASN A 32 5.12 6.15 22.91
C ASN A 32 3.90 5.22 22.79
N SER A 33 3.20 5.27 21.67
CA SER A 33 2.00 4.47 21.40
C SER A 33 2.35 3.22 20.59
N VAL A 34 1.50 2.20 20.65
CA VAL A 34 1.63 0.98 19.83
C VAL A 34 1.67 1.34 18.33
N LEU A 35 0.85 2.32 17.94
CA LEU A 35 0.85 2.89 16.60
C LEU A 35 1.64 4.19 16.61
N SER A 36 2.62 4.30 15.72
CA SER A 36 3.37 5.55 15.54
C SER A 36 2.51 6.68 14.98
N ARG A 37 1.50 6.31 14.19
CA ARG A 37 0.50 7.23 13.63
C ARG A 37 -0.74 6.50 13.15
N ILE A 38 -1.84 7.22 13.02
CA ILE A 38 -3.06 6.80 12.33
C ILE A 38 -3.29 7.75 11.17
N VAL A 39 -3.45 7.21 9.97
CA VAL A 39 -3.59 8.00 8.74
C VAL A 39 -4.78 7.56 7.92
N ALA A 40 -5.29 8.46 7.09
CA ALA A 40 -6.20 8.11 6.02
C ALA A 40 -5.48 8.15 4.66
N LEU A 41 -6.00 7.39 3.69
CA LEU A 41 -5.58 7.50 2.28
C LEU A 41 -6.74 7.99 1.40
N PRO A 42 -7.10 9.30 1.45
CA PRO A 42 -8.09 9.86 0.54
C PRO A 42 -7.61 9.78 -0.90
N HIS A 43 -8.52 9.40 -1.79
CA HIS A 43 -8.25 9.21 -3.21
C HIS A 43 -9.51 9.57 -4.02
N THR A 44 -9.38 9.67 -5.34
CA THR A 44 -10.47 10.10 -6.23
C THR A 44 -11.25 8.94 -6.85
N GLU A 45 -10.71 7.72 -6.76
CA GLU A 45 -11.27 6.49 -7.28
C GLU A 45 -12.47 6.00 -6.44
N GLY A 46 -13.11 4.90 -6.84
CA GLY A 46 -14.29 4.33 -6.17
C GLY A 46 -15.61 5.05 -6.45
N CYS A 47 -15.56 6.26 -7.02
CA CYS A 47 -16.73 7.01 -7.47
C CYS A 47 -16.71 7.14 -9.00
N GLY A 48 -17.66 6.49 -9.70
CA GLY A 48 -17.78 6.60 -11.16
C GLY A 48 -16.75 5.81 -11.99
N VAL A 49 -16.00 4.88 -11.39
CA VAL A 49 -15.09 4.00 -12.12
C VAL A 49 -15.86 3.13 -13.13
N SER A 50 -15.42 3.15 -14.39
CA SER A 50 -15.91 2.20 -15.40
C SER A 50 -15.53 0.79 -14.96
N SER A 51 -16.48 -0.14 -15.03
CA SER A 51 -16.22 -1.54 -14.69
C SER A 51 -15.11 -2.13 -15.55
N GLY A 52 -14.33 -3.07 -15.00
CA GLY A 52 -13.27 -3.77 -15.74
C GLY A 52 -11.88 -3.49 -15.15
N ILE A 53 -10.90 -3.22 -16.03
CA ILE A 53 -9.48 -3.17 -15.67
C ILE A 53 -9.19 -2.10 -14.60
N SER A 54 -9.81 -0.92 -14.71
CA SER A 54 -9.62 0.18 -13.76
C SER A 54 -10.13 -0.13 -12.35
N GLU A 55 -11.26 -0.84 -12.23
CA GLU A 55 -11.82 -1.27 -10.94
C GLU A 55 -10.94 -2.33 -10.27
N ALA A 56 -10.43 -3.29 -11.05
CA ALA A 56 -9.50 -4.30 -10.55
C ALA A 56 -8.15 -3.70 -10.12
N MET A 57 -7.62 -2.74 -10.89
CA MET A 57 -6.40 -2.02 -10.57
C MET A 57 -6.54 -1.18 -9.29
N TYR A 58 -7.66 -0.46 -9.16
CA TYR A 58 -8.02 0.29 -7.97
C TYR A 58 -8.05 -0.62 -6.73
N ALA A 59 -8.83 -1.70 -6.79
CA ALA A 59 -8.99 -2.63 -5.67
C ALA A 59 -7.64 -3.22 -5.25
N ARG A 60 -6.85 -3.68 -6.22
CA ARG A 60 -5.52 -4.24 -5.98
C ARG A 60 -4.59 -3.24 -5.29
N THR A 61 -4.57 -2.01 -5.76
CA THR A 61 -3.71 -0.95 -5.20
C THR A 61 -4.12 -0.61 -3.77
N MET A 62 -5.42 -0.39 -3.53
CA MET A 62 -5.93 -0.03 -2.20
C MET A 62 -5.76 -1.17 -1.20
N LEU A 63 -6.04 -2.41 -1.60
CA LEU A 63 -5.82 -3.57 -0.74
C LEU A 63 -4.34 -3.88 -0.53
N GLY A 64 -3.46 -3.55 -1.49
CA GLY A 64 -2.01 -3.59 -1.30
C GLY A 64 -1.55 -2.64 -0.18
N TYR A 65 -2.09 -1.42 -0.12
CA TYR A 65 -1.85 -0.52 1.01
C TYR A 65 -2.43 -1.06 2.31
N LEU A 66 -3.68 -1.55 2.28
CA LEU A 66 -4.36 -2.09 3.45
C LEU A 66 -3.63 -3.27 4.10
N THR A 67 -3.02 -4.13 3.28
CA THR A 67 -2.31 -5.35 3.69
C THR A 67 -0.81 -5.14 3.84
N HIS A 68 -0.32 -3.90 3.72
CA HIS A 68 1.10 -3.59 3.83
C HIS A 68 1.62 -3.92 5.26
N PRO A 69 2.83 -4.51 5.44
CA PRO A 69 3.34 -4.92 6.76
C PRO A 69 3.50 -3.80 7.81
N LEU A 70 3.46 -2.54 7.38
CA LEU A 70 3.45 -1.39 8.31
C LEU A 70 2.06 -1.09 8.86
N VAL A 71 0.99 -1.50 8.16
CA VAL A 71 -0.39 -1.35 8.61
C VAL A 71 -0.70 -2.45 9.61
N LYS A 72 -0.78 -2.07 10.88
CA LYS A 72 -1.13 -2.99 11.96
C LYS A 72 -2.63 -3.22 12.03
N PHE A 73 -3.40 -2.15 11.82
CA PHE A 73 -4.85 -2.14 11.86
C PHE A 73 -5.37 -1.32 10.69
N GLY A 74 -6.24 -1.93 9.89
CA GLY A 74 -6.91 -1.29 8.77
C GLY A 74 -8.42 -1.25 8.99
N LEU A 75 -9.04 -0.10 8.78
CA LEU A 75 -10.49 0.07 8.76
C LEU A 75 -10.92 0.66 7.43
N LEU A 76 -11.84 -0.01 6.74
CA LEU A 76 -12.44 0.52 5.52
C LEU A 76 -13.67 1.36 5.85
N LEU A 77 -13.78 2.51 5.19
CA LEU A 77 -14.88 3.44 5.37
C LEU A 77 -15.54 3.73 4.02
N GLU A 78 -16.78 3.30 3.85
CA GLU A 78 -17.61 3.70 2.71
C GLU A 78 -18.54 4.86 3.09
N HIS A 79 -19.00 5.59 2.08
CA HIS A 79 -20.10 6.53 2.26
C HIS A 79 -21.46 5.82 2.14
N GLY A 80 -21.56 4.83 1.24
CA GLY A 80 -22.74 4.04 0.88
C GLY A 80 -23.34 4.38 -0.51
N CYS A 81 -22.93 5.48 -1.14
CA CYS A 81 -23.40 5.89 -2.48
C CYS A 81 -22.56 5.31 -3.63
N GLU A 82 -21.50 4.57 -3.30
CA GLU A 82 -20.48 4.20 -4.27
C GLU A 82 -20.86 2.96 -5.07
N LYS A 83 -20.04 2.63 -6.06
CA LYS A 83 -20.21 1.39 -6.82
C LYS A 83 -19.39 0.25 -6.20
N THR A 84 -18.22 0.58 -5.65
CA THR A 84 -17.34 -0.33 -4.93
C THR A 84 -17.57 -0.17 -3.44
N HIS A 85 -18.60 -0.86 -2.92
CA HIS A 85 -18.91 -0.90 -1.50
C HIS A 85 -17.92 -1.77 -0.71
N ASN A 86 -18.03 -1.71 0.62
CA ASN A 86 -17.30 -2.58 1.54
C ASN A 86 -17.40 -4.06 1.15
N ASP A 87 -18.58 -4.51 0.70
CA ASP A 87 -18.79 -5.90 0.22
C ASP A 87 -17.85 -6.26 -0.95
N TYR A 88 -17.63 -5.34 -1.89
CA TYR A 88 -16.71 -5.57 -2.99
C TYR A 88 -15.28 -5.73 -2.48
N MET A 89 -14.83 -4.83 -1.59
CA MET A 89 -13.48 -4.89 -1.01
C MET A 89 -13.28 -6.15 -0.16
N ALA A 90 -14.30 -6.57 0.60
CA ALA A 90 -14.27 -7.80 1.38
C ALA A 90 -14.09 -9.03 0.48
N ASN A 91 -14.87 -9.14 -0.60
CA ASN A 91 -14.72 -10.20 -1.58
C ASN A 91 -13.33 -10.21 -2.25
N GLN A 92 -12.74 -9.04 -2.51
CA GLN A 92 -11.38 -8.96 -3.05
C GLN A 92 -10.32 -9.40 -2.03
N LEU A 93 -10.46 -9.04 -0.75
CA LEU A 93 -9.60 -9.53 0.32
C LEU A 93 -9.62 -11.06 0.42
N GLU A 94 -10.81 -11.68 0.37
CA GLU A 94 -10.94 -13.14 0.39
C GLU A 94 -10.22 -13.78 -0.80
N ARG A 95 -10.33 -13.19 -1.99
CA ARG A 95 -9.62 -13.66 -3.20
C ARG A 95 -8.11 -13.52 -3.09
N MET A 96 -7.62 -12.58 -2.30
CA MET A 96 -6.20 -12.43 -1.95
C MET A 96 -5.76 -13.39 -0.83
N GLY A 97 -6.68 -14.20 -0.28
CA GLY A 97 -6.41 -15.10 0.85
C GLY A 97 -6.36 -14.39 2.21
N CYS A 98 -6.85 -13.16 2.30
CA CYS A 98 -6.98 -12.42 3.55
C CYS A 98 -8.36 -12.65 4.16
N ASP A 99 -8.43 -12.71 5.49
CA ASP A 99 -9.69 -12.76 6.23
C ASP A 99 -10.27 -11.35 6.40
N PRO A 100 -11.44 -11.02 5.82
CA PRO A 100 -12.08 -9.72 6.01
C PRO A 100 -12.36 -9.36 7.48
N GLN A 101 -12.52 -10.34 8.37
CA GLN A 101 -12.78 -10.10 9.79
C GLN A 101 -11.56 -9.53 10.52
N SER A 102 -10.38 -9.60 9.91
CA SER A 102 -9.16 -8.95 10.43
C SER A 102 -9.17 -7.42 10.28
N PHE A 103 -10.17 -6.86 9.59
CA PHE A 103 -10.30 -5.43 9.31
C PHE A 103 -11.55 -4.82 9.94
N GLY A 104 -11.52 -3.50 10.13
CA GLY A 104 -12.68 -2.71 10.53
C GLY A 104 -13.52 -2.34 9.31
N TRP A 105 -14.83 -2.28 9.49
CA TRP A 105 -15.78 -1.96 8.43
C TRP A 105 -16.79 -0.93 8.91
N ALA A 106 -16.88 0.19 8.20
CA ALA A 106 -17.73 1.31 8.57
C ALA A 106 -18.39 1.93 7.34
N SER A 107 -19.59 2.45 7.51
CA SER A 107 -20.43 2.99 6.43
C SER A 107 -21.18 4.22 6.93
N VAL A 108 -20.95 5.38 6.32
CA VAL A 108 -21.59 6.64 6.75
C VAL A 108 -23.12 6.53 6.66
N GLN A 109 -23.66 5.96 5.58
CA GLN A 109 -25.11 5.82 5.40
C GLN A 109 -25.73 4.75 6.29
N LEU A 110 -25.11 3.57 6.39
CA LEU A 110 -25.69 2.45 7.13
C LEU A 110 -25.52 2.61 8.64
N ASP A 111 -24.43 3.25 9.09
CA ASP A 111 -24.16 3.46 10.52
C ASP A 111 -24.86 4.71 11.08
N GLY A 112 -25.59 5.48 10.26
CA GLY A 112 -26.41 6.59 10.74
C GLY A 112 -25.70 7.96 10.79
N GLY A 113 -24.71 8.18 9.92
CA GLY A 113 -24.06 9.46 9.71
C GLY A 113 -22.65 9.57 10.29
N ILE A 114 -22.07 10.77 10.15
CA ILE A 114 -20.66 11.05 10.48
C ILE A 114 -20.35 10.83 11.96
N ASP A 115 -21.23 11.26 12.87
CA ASP A 115 -20.99 11.13 14.31
C ASP A 115 -20.97 9.66 14.74
N ALA A 116 -21.92 8.86 14.22
CA ALA A 116 -22.03 7.44 14.55
C ALA A 116 -20.85 6.64 13.98
N VAL A 117 -20.43 6.92 12.74
CA VAL A 117 -19.29 6.25 12.13
C VAL A 117 -17.96 6.63 12.81
N THR A 118 -17.85 7.88 13.27
CA THR A 118 -16.70 8.34 14.07
C THR A 118 -16.63 7.58 15.40
N ALA A 119 -17.75 7.44 16.11
CA ALA A 119 -17.80 6.69 17.37
C ALA A 119 -17.49 5.19 17.15
N LYS A 120 -17.97 4.61 16.04
CA LYS A 120 -17.68 3.23 15.65
C LYS A 120 -16.18 3.01 15.40
N ALA A 121 -15.53 3.90 14.65
CA ALA A 121 -14.09 3.85 14.42
C ALA A 121 -13.29 4.04 15.72
N ASP A 122 -13.69 5.01 16.57
CA ASP A 122 -13.12 5.21 17.91
C ASP A 122 -13.14 3.91 18.74
N ALA A 123 -14.29 3.22 18.78
CA ALA A 123 -14.46 1.99 19.52
C ALA A 123 -13.65 0.82 18.92
N TRP A 124 -13.65 0.69 17.59
CA TRP A 124 -12.94 -0.39 16.91
C TRP A 124 -11.42 -0.30 17.13
N PHE A 125 -10.81 0.87 16.93
CA PHE A 125 -9.37 1.06 17.16
C PHE A 125 -9.01 0.89 18.64
N ALA A 126 -9.83 1.39 19.57
CA ALA A 126 -9.59 1.21 21.00
C ALA A 126 -9.60 -0.28 21.39
N ASN A 127 -10.56 -1.05 20.89
CA ASN A 127 -10.64 -2.50 21.13
C ASN A 127 -9.47 -3.25 20.49
N ALA A 128 -9.11 -2.92 19.25
CA ALA A 128 -7.98 -3.55 18.55
C ALA A 128 -6.65 -3.30 19.28
N LEU A 129 -6.49 -2.13 19.91
CA LEU A 129 -5.28 -1.79 20.65
C LEU A 129 -5.22 -2.35 22.07
N ALA A 130 -6.36 -2.66 22.69
CA ALA A 130 -6.43 -3.05 24.11
C ALA A 130 -5.52 -4.23 24.46
N ASP A 131 -5.44 -5.23 23.58
CA ASP A 131 -4.64 -6.45 23.78
C ASP A 131 -3.36 -6.49 22.92
N THR A 132 -2.97 -5.37 22.32
CA THR A 132 -1.83 -5.33 21.40
C THR A 132 -0.56 -4.88 22.10
N ALA A 133 0.42 -5.79 22.16
CA ALA A 133 1.74 -5.47 22.67
C ALA A 133 2.46 -4.44 21.80
N ALA A 134 3.29 -3.61 22.43
CA ALA A 134 4.15 -2.66 21.72
C ALA A 134 5.12 -3.41 20.78
N PRO A 135 5.37 -2.88 19.57
CA PRO A 135 6.31 -3.50 18.64
C PRO A 135 7.72 -3.47 19.23
N VAL A 136 8.43 -4.61 19.12
CA VAL A 136 9.83 -4.74 19.52
C VAL A 136 10.70 -4.67 18.27
N TYR A 137 11.75 -3.85 18.31
CA TYR A 137 12.75 -3.80 17.24
C TYR A 137 13.79 -4.88 17.48
N GLU A 138 14.06 -5.68 16.45
CA GLU A 138 15.12 -6.68 16.46
C GLU A 138 16.07 -6.48 15.27
N PRO A 139 17.36 -6.81 15.44
CA PRO A 139 18.27 -6.87 14.30
C PRO A 139 17.80 -7.90 13.28
N CYS A 140 17.70 -7.50 12.01
CA CYS A 140 17.39 -8.39 10.89
C CYS A 140 18.37 -8.17 9.73
N GLY A 141 18.46 -9.15 8.82
CA GLY A 141 19.33 -9.07 7.65
C GLY A 141 18.66 -8.41 6.44
N LEU A 142 19.40 -8.24 5.34
CA LEU A 142 18.89 -7.66 4.10
C LEU A 142 17.71 -8.43 3.50
N HIS A 143 17.54 -9.71 3.84
CA HIS A 143 16.39 -10.54 3.46
C HIS A 143 15.03 -9.95 3.90
N ALA A 144 15.02 -9.14 4.96
CA ALA A 144 13.79 -8.52 5.45
C ALA A 144 13.44 -7.22 4.70
N LEU A 145 14.33 -6.70 3.84
CA LEU A 145 14.10 -5.45 3.13
C LEU A 145 13.20 -5.64 1.91
N ARG A 146 12.29 -4.68 1.72
CA ARG A 146 11.47 -4.52 0.53
C ARG A 146 11.57 -3.06 0.09
N LEU A 147 12.20 -2.80 -1.06
CA LEU A 147 12.44 -1.44 -1.56
C LEU A 147 11.84 -1.26 -2.94
N GLY A 148 11.13 -0.14 -3.15
CA GLY A 148 10.87 0.40 -4.48
C GLY A 148 11.97 1.38 -4.87
N LEU A 149 12.50 1.31 -6.09
CA LEU A 149 13.43 2.31 -6.62
C LEU A 149 12.76 3.07 -7.75
N LEU A 150 12.64 4.38 -7.56
CA LEU A 150 12.01 5.30 -8.50
C LEU A 150 13.08 6.26 -9.02
N THR A 151 13.07 6.53 -10.31
CA THR A 151 13.99 7.46 -10.95
C THR A 151 13.24 8.50 -11.75
N THR A 152 13.63 9.76 -11.58
CA THR A 152 13.12 10.87 -12.38
C THR A 152 14.26 11.48 -13.19
N GLY A 153 14.15 11.45 -14.52
CA GLY A 153 15.19 11.97 -15.41
C GLY A 153 16.34 10.98 -15.68
N PRO A 154 17.40 11.43 -16.38
CA PRO A 154 18.51 10.57 -16.78
C PRO A 154 19.34 10.13 -15.58
N VAL A 155 19.84 8.89 -15.65
CA VAL A 155 20.72 8.29 -14.63
C VAL A 155 22.14 8.24 -15.17
N SER A 156 23.12 8.73 -14.41
CA SER A 156 24.54 8.61 -14.78
C SER A 156 25.07 7.19 -14.55
N PRO A 157 26.15 6.78 -15.24
CA PRO A 157 26.76 5.46 -15.05
C PRO A 157 27.06 5.13 -13.58
N ASP A 158 27.74 6.03 -12.86
CA ASP A 158 28.08 5.83 -11.44
C ASP A 158 26.86 5.57 -10.54
N ILE A 159 25.74 6.25 -10.83
CA ILE A 159 24.49 6.05 -10.08
C ILE A 159 23.89 4.70 -10.43
N ALA A 160 23.86 4.34 -11.72
CA ALA A 160 23.37 3.06 -12.19
C ALA A 160 24.16 1.88 -11.59
N GLU A 161 25.48 1.95 -11.58
CA GLU A 161 26.35 0.94 -10.96
C GLU A 161 26.08 0.82 -9.44
N THR A 162 25.89 1.94 -8.76
CA THR A 162 25.59 1.94 -7.32
C THR A 162 24.25 1.24 -7.03
N PHE A 163 23.21 1.54 -7.81
CA PHE A 163 21.92 0.88 -7.66
C PHE A 163 21.95 -0.59 -8.09
N ALA A 164 22.84 -0.97 -9.03
CA ALA A 164 23.06 -2.36 -9.40
C ALA A 164 23.63 -3.16 -8.24
N HIS A 165 24.68 -2.63 -7.59
CA HIS A 165 25.27 -3.26 -6.40
C HIS A 165 24.26 -3.37 -5.25
N LEU A 166 23.47 -2.32 -5.00
CA LEU A 166 22.40 -2.35 -3.99
C LEU A 166 21.37 -3.43 -4.30
N THR A 167 20.94 -3.51 -5.57
CA THR A 167 19.95 -4.49 -6.02
C THR A 167 20.44 -5.91 -5.82
N HIS A 168 21.69 -6.20 -6.21
CA HIS A 168 22.31 -7.51 -5.98
C HIS A 168 22.42 -7.87 -4.51
N ALA A 169 22.90 -6.93 -3.68
CA ALA A 169 23.07 -7.19 -2.26
C ALA A 169 21.74 -7.56 -1.58
N ILE A 170 20.67 -6.85 -1.91
CA ILE A 170 19.34 -7.06 -1.30
C ILE A 170 18.66 -8.29 -1.90
N ALA A 171 18.47 -8.33 -3.22
CA ALA A 171 17.78 -9.43 -3.89
C ALA A 171 18.53 -10.76 -3.70
N GLY A 172 19.87 -10.75 -3.80
CA GLY A 172 20.71 -11.93 -3.58
C GLY A 172 20.72 -12.42 -2.13
N SER A 173 20.38 -11.56 -1.17
CA SER A 173 20.17 -11.95 0.23
C SER A 173 18.75 -12.45 0.51
N GLY A 174 17.86 -12.50 -0.49
CA GLY A 174 16.46 -12.87 -0.32
C GLY A 174 15.54 -11.71 0.10
N GLY A 175 15.95 -10.46 -0.13
CA GLY A 175 15.09 -9.29 -0.03
C GLY A 175 14.36 -9.00 -1.34
N THR A 176 13.51 -7.98 -1.37
CA THR A 176 12.71 -7.60 -2.54
C THR A 176 13.09 -6.21 -3.05
N ILE A 177 13.35 -6.08 -4.34
CA ILE A 177 13.48 -4.81 -5.06
C ILE A 177 12.37 -4.73 -6.10
N VAL A 178 11.69 -3.60 -6.19
CA VAL A 178 10.68 -3.33 -7.22
C VAL A 178 11.07 -2.08 -8.00
N LEU A 179 11.00 -2.16 -9.33
CA LEU A 179 11.22 -1.06 -10.25
C LEU A 179 9.99 -0.90 -11.14
N PRO A 180 9.56 0.33 -11.48
CA PRO A 180 8.63 0.52 -12.59
C PRO A 180 9.31 0.14 -13.92
N GLU A 181 8.56 -0.43 -14.86
CA GLU A 181 9.07 -0.78 -16.20
C GLU A 181 9.63 0.41 -16.97
N THR A 182 9.12 1.61 -16.67
CA THR A 182 9.58 2.90 -17.23
C THR A 182 10.81 3.48 -16.52
N SER A 183 11.40 2.77 -15.54
CA SER A 183 12.57 3.24 -14.82
C SER A 183 13.77 3.51 -15.75
N ALA A 184 14.45 4.64 -15.55
CA ALA A 184 15.67 4.96 -16.26
C ALA A 184 16.83 4.01 -15.90
N LEU A 185 16.78 3.35 -14.72
CA LEU A 185 17.73 2.28 -14.36
C LEU A 185 17.63 1.11 -15.33
N LEU A 186 16.41 0.73 -15.71
CA LEU A 186 16.19 -0.33 -16.69
C LEU A 186 16.62 0.07 -18.10
N SER A 187 16.93 1.33 -18.37
CA SER A 187 17.48 1.77 -19.66
C SER A 187 19.00 1.92 -19.66
N SER A 188 19.65 1.92 -18.49
CA SER A 188 21.10 2.03 -18.36
C SER A 188 21.77 0.65 -18.53
N PRO A 189 22.70 0.48 -19.47
CA PRO A 189 23.51 -0.75 -19.58
C PRO A 189 24.28 -1.05 -18.29
N ASP A 190 24.80 -0.02 -17.63
CA ASP A 190 25.59 -0.14 -16.40
C ASP A 190 24.80 -0.77 -15.25
N PHE A 191 23.47 -0.59 -15.24
CA PHE A 191 22.58 -1.30 -14.33
C PHE A 191 22.15 -2.66 -14.89
N ARG A 192 21.63 -2.68 -16.12
CA ARG A 192 21.03 -3.86 -16.74
C ARG A 192 22.00 -5.04 -16.81
N ASP A 193 23.22 -4.81 -17.30
CA ASP A 193 24.18 -5.87 -17.59
C ASP A 193 24.71 -6.53 -16.32
N GLN A 194 24.63 -5.81 -15.19
CA GLN A 194 24.96 -6.35 -13.90
C GLN A 194 23.80 -7.17 -13.34
N VAL A 195 22.56 -6.65 -13.40
CA VAL A 195 21.44 -7.15 -12.61
C VAL A 195 20.57 -8.17 -13.36
N LEU A 196 20.52 -8.08 -14.68
CA LEU A 196 19.62 -8.87 -15.51
C LEU A 196 20.39 -9.98 -16.22
N THR A 197 19.80 -11.17 -16.27
CA THR A 197 20.38 -12.32 -16.99
C THR A 197 19.92 -12.38 -18.45
N THR A 198 18.95 -11.56 -18.85
CA THR A 198 18.38 -11.55 -20.20
C THR A 198 18.39 -10.15 -20.83
N PRO A 199 18.53 -10.06 -22.17
CA PRO A 199 18.60 -8.77 -22.87
C PRO A 199 17.30 -7.97 -22.80
N SER A 200 16.16 -8.61 -22.59
CA SER A 200 14.85 -7.98 -22.39
C SER A 200 14.26 -8.43 -21.06
N VAL A 201 13.49 -7.53 -20.43
CA VAL A 201 12.75 -7.81 -19.19
C VAL A 201 11.30 -7.47 -19.46
N THR A 202 10.45 -8.48 -19.32
CA THR A 202 9.00 -8.29 -19.25
C THR A 202 8.63 -8.01 -17.79
N PRO A 203 7.60 -7.18 -17.52
CA PRO A 203 7.10 -7.00 -16.17
C PRO A 203 6.79 -8.34 -15.49
N SER A 204 7.32 -8.51 -14.28
CA SER A 204 7.03 -9.66 -13.41
C SER A 204 5.83 -9.40 -12.49
N LEU A 205 5.44 -8.14 -12.34
CA LEU A 205 4.30 -7.70 -11.55
C LEU A 205 3.38 -6.84 -12.42
N ALA A 206 2.08 -7.08 -12.35
CA ALA A 206 1.10 -6.14 -12.85
C ALA A 206 1.07 -4.88 -11.95
N TYR A 207 0.55 -3.77 -12.46
CA TYR A 207 0.44 -2.54 -11.69
C TYR A 207 -0.29 -2.76 -10.35
N GLY A 208 0.32 -2.28 -9.25
CA GLY A 208 -0.19 -2.41 -7.89
C GLY A 208 -0.18 -3.83 -7.33
N GLN A 209 0.41 -4.81 -8.02
CA GLN A 209 0.52 -6.19 -7.53
C GLN A 209 1.58 -6.30 -6.43
N VAL A 210 1.21 -6.98 -5.35
CA VAL A 210 2.14 -7.33 -4.27
C VAL A 210 3.09 -8.42 -4.76
N ALA A 211 4.39 -8.22 -4.56
CA ALA A 211 5.40 -9.25 -4.78
C ALA A 211 5.22 -10.39 -3.76
N ASP A 212 4.94 -11.59 -4.24
CA ASP A 212 4.74 -12.80 -3.45
C ASP A 212 6.05 -13.54 -3.14
N THR A 213 7.10 -13.23 -3.91
CA THR A 213 8.41 -13.85 -3.85
C THR A 213 9.50 -12.78 -3.66
N PRO A 214 10.63 -13.11 -3.00
CA PRO A 214 11.78 -12.22 -2.97
C PRO A 214 12.51 -12.17 -4.31
N GLY A 215 13.28 -11.09 -4.52
CA GLY A 215 14.06 -10.88 -5.73
C GLY A 215 13.88 -9.49 -6.34
N LEU A 216 14.37 -9.33 -7.57
CA LEU A 216 14.09 -8.14 -8.37
C LEU A 216 12.81 -8.35 -9.17
N HIS A 217 11.89 -7.40 -9.05
CA HIS A 217 10.67 -7.34 -9.83
C HIS A 217 10.59 -6.06 -10.64
N VAL A 218 10.08 -6.21 -11.86
CA VAL A 218 9.65 -5.08 -12.70
C VAL A 218 8.14 -5.02 -12.68
N MET A 219 7.60 -3.87 -12.29
CA MET A 219 6.17 -3.59 -12.23
C MET A 219 5.71 -2.87 -13.49
N GLU A 220 4.64 -3.37 -14.10
CA GLU A 220 3.94 -2.74 -15.23
C GLU A 220 3.48 -1.33 -14.85
N THR A 221 3.65 -0.38 -15.77
CA THR A 221 3.24 1.02 -15.61
C THR A 221 2.29 1.40 -16.74
N PRO A 222 0.97 1.38 -16.50
CA PRO A 222 -0.04 1.54 -17.53
C PRO A 222 -0.09 2.96 -18.10
N THR A 223 0.60 3.92 -17.46
CA THR A 223 0.75 5.29 -17.95
C THR A 223 2.20 5.76 -17.83
N GLU A 224 2.61 6.66 -18.73
CA GLU A 224 3.95 7.28 -18.71
C GLU A 224 4.05 8.44 -17.70
N HIS A 225 2.94 8.76 -17.00
CA HIS A 225 2.88 9.87 -16.06
C HIS A 225 3.39 9.43 -14.68
N TRP A 226 4.47 10.07 -14.23
CA TRP A 226 5.15 9.75 -12.97
C TRP A 226 4.29 9.88 -11.69
N VAL A 227 3.18 10.62 -11.72
CA VAL A 227 2.23 10.73 -10.59
C VAL A 227 1.34 9.48 -10.49
N GLU A 228 1.16 8.78 -11.61
CA GLU A 228 0.35 7.57 -11.75
C GLU A 228 1.23 6.30 -11.81
N THR A 229 2.54 6.46 -11.56
CA THR A 229 3.51 5.37 -11.45
C THR A 229 4.13 5.43 -10.04
N PRO A 230 3.53 4.75 -9.06
CA PRO A 230 4.00 4.75 -7.67
C PRO A 230 5.30 3.96 -7.49
#